data_AF-A0A9E4YYA5-F1
#
_entry.id   AF-A0A9E4YYA5-F1
#
_cell.length_a   1.000
_cell.length_b   1.000
_cell.length_c   1.000
_cell.angle_alpha   90.00
_cell.angle_beta   90.00
_cell.angle_gamma   90.00
#
_symmetry.space_group_name_H-M   'P 1'
#
loop_
_entity.id
_entity.type
_entity.pdbx_description
1 polymer ?
#
loop_
_entity_poly.entity_id
_entity_poly.type
_entity_poly.pdbx_seq_one_letter_code
_entity_poly.pdbx_strand_id
1 'polypeptide(L)'
;MQTWVLATGCSPAPTSTPTPTPLPLVDPAAVLQRAVAQVLALKSVAFTLEHQIGTTMLFPGLEMSKASGVVDIPEKFSLKVEAELEFPRSYVEIN
;
A
#
# COMPACT_ATOMS: atom_id res chain seq x y z
N MET A 1 36.03 40.05 -43.89
CA MET A 1 36.92 39.03 -43.29
C MET A 1 37.38 39.55 -41.93
N GLN A 2 37.63 38.64 -40.98
CA GLN A 2 38.28 38.83 -39.64
C GLN A 2 37.40 39.31 -38.45
N THR A 3 37.55 38.91 -37.18
CA THR A 3 37.65 37.62 -36.43
C THR A 3 37.32 37.99 -34.95
N TRP A 4 36.63 37.14 -34.19
CA TRP A 4 36.29 37.35 -32.77
C TRP A 4 37.44 36.98 -31.80
N VAL A 5 37.45 37.54 -30.57
CA VAL A 5 38.21 37.03 -29.42
C VAL A 5 37.33 37.01 -28.16
N LEU A 6 37.35 35.90 -27.41
CA LEU A 6 36.69 35.68 -26.12
C LEU A 6 37.73 35.32 -25.04
N ALA A 7 37.57 35.82 -23.82
CA ALA A 7 38.05 35.17 -22.60
C ALA A 7 37.38 35.76 -21.33
N THR A 8 36.72 34.94 -20.51
CA THR A 8 36.44 35.21 -19.08
C THR A 8 36.29 33.88 -18.31
N GLY A 9 37.05 33.72 -17.22
CA GLY A 9 36.98 32.57 -16.28
C GLY A 9 36.32 32.96 -14.96
N CYS A 10 35.75 31.99 -14.22
CA CYS A 10 34.99 32.19 -12.97
C CYS A 10 35.46 31.22 -11.86
N SER A 11 35.54 31.70 -10.61
CA SER A 11 36.00 31.00 -9.39
C SER A 11 34.85 30.92 -8.35
N PRO A 12 34.64 29.83 -7.57
CA PRO A 12 33.46 29.69 -6.72
C PRO A 12 33.66 30.12 -5.25
N ALA A 13 32.61 30.71 -4.66
CA ALA A 13 32.51 31.24 -3.28
C ALA A 13 31.87 30.21 -2.30
N PRO A 14 32.02 30.35 -0.96
CA PRO A 14 31.62 29.32 0.01
C PRO A 14 30.10 29.28 0.26
N THR A 15 29.53 28.07 0.35
CA THR A 15 28.09 27.80 0.45
C THR A 15 27.62 27.66 1.90
N SER A 16 26.58 28.41 2.31
CA SER A 16 25.91 28.25 3.60
C SER A 16 25.02 26.99 3.63
N THR A 17 25.01 26.27 4.76
CA THR A 17 24.20 25.05 4.93
C THR A 17 22.75 25.42 5.28
N PRO A 18 21.72 24.90 4.56
CA PRO A 18 20.33 25.26 4.82
C PRO A 18 19.78 24.64 6.11
N THR A 19 19.00 25.43 6.86
CA THR A 19 18.21 24.97 8.03
C THR A 19 17.01 24.12 7.56
N PRO A 20 16.70 22.97 8.18
CA PRO A 20 15.59 22.13 7.76
C PRO A 20 14.24 22.82 8.01
N THR A 21 13.43 22.93 6.96
CA THR A 21 12.08 23.48 6.99
C THR A 21 11.12 22.57 7.78
N PRO A 22 10.30 23.10 8.71
CA PRO A 22 9.29 22.31 9.40
C PRO A 22 8.30 21.67 8.43
N LEU A 23 7.96 20.40 8.64
CA LEU A 23 6.98 19.68 7.83
C LEU A 23 5.56 20.25 8.06
N PRO A 24 4.74 20.35 7.00
CA PRO A 24 3.37 20.83 7.14
C PRO A 24 2.52 19.88 8.01
N LEU A 25 1.71 20.47 8.89
CA LEU A 25 0.78 19.73 9.74
C LEU A 25 -0.37 19.17 8.88
N VAL A 26 -0.52 17.84 8.84
CA VAL A 26 -1.57 17.16 8.08
C VAL A 26 -2.81 17.01 8.95
N ASP A 27 -3.97 17.44 8.46
CA ASP A 27 -5.26 17.17 9.12
C ASP A 27 -5.69 15.71 8.88
N PRO A 28 -5.69 14.85 9.92
CA PRO A 28 -6.04 13.45 9.78
C PRO A 28 -7.51 13.24 9.34
N ALA A 29 -8.41 14.15 9.71
CA ALA A 29 -9.83 14.01 9.36
C ALA A 29 -10.03 14.20 7.84
N ALA A 30 -9.41 15.24 7.27
CA ALA A 30 -9.43 15.46 5.83
C ALA A 30 -8.82 14.29 5.04
N VAL A 31 -7.73 13.70 5.54
CA VAL A 31 -7.10 12.53 4.90
C VAL A 31 -8.02 11.31 4.93
N LEU A 32 -8.64 11.01 6.08
CA LEU A 32 -9.56 9.88 6.19
C LEU A 32 -10.80 10.04 5.29
N GLN A 33 -11.37 11.25 5.24
CA GLN A 33 -12.52 11.52 4.36
C GLN A 33 -12.19 11.29 2.89
N ARG A 34 -10.99 11.72 2.45
CA ARG A 34 -10.52 11.47 1.09
C ARG A 34 -10.31 9.99 0.81
N ALA A 35 -9.75 9.24 1.76
CA ALA A 35 -9.54 7.80 1.62
C ALA A 35 -10.88 7.06 1.47
N VAL A 36 -11.89 7.40 2.28
CA VAL A 36 -13.24 6.83 2.18
C VAL A 36 -13.84 7.11 0.80
N ALA A 37 -13.78 8.36 0.32
CA ALA A 37 -14.30 8.71 -0.99
C ALA A 37 -13.63 7.92 -2.13
N GLN A 38 -12.32 7.65 -2.02
CA GLN A 38 -11.59 6.84 -2.99
C GLN A 38 -11.98 5.37 -2.94
N VAL A 39 -12.15 4.80 -1.74
CA VAL A 39 -12.59 3.41 -1.57
C VAL A 39 -14.00 3.20 -2.13
N LEU A 40 -14.93 4.14 -1.87
CA LEU A 40 -16.30 4.07 -2.38
C LEU A 40 -16.40 4.22 -3.91
N ALA A 41 -15.37 4.78 -4.55
CA ALA A 41 -15.33 4.95 -6.01
C ALA A 41 -14.71 3.74 -6.74
N LEU A 42 -14.26 2.71 -6.02
CA LEU A 42 -13.65 1.53 -6.63
C LEU A 42 -14.68 0.73 -7.44
N LYS A 43 -14.27 0.28 -8.63
CA LYS A 43 -15.03 -0.66 -9.45
C LYS A 43 -14.63 -2.10 -9.19
N SER A 44 -13.38 -2.30 -8.79
CA SER A 44 -12.85 -3.60 -8.40
C SER A 44 -11.71 -3.40 -7.40
N VAL A 45 -11.50 -4.36 -6.51
CA VAL A 45 -10.42 -4.34 -5.52
C VAL A 45 -9.90 -5.76 -5.28
N ALA A 46 -8.58 -5.90 -5.27
CA ALA A 46 -7.92 -7.09 -4.76
C ALA A 46 -7.51 -6.86 -3.30
N PHE A 47 -7.71 -7.85 -2.44
CA PHE A 47 -7.38 -7.76 -1.02
C PHE A 47 -6.65 -9.01 -0.53
N THR A 48 -5.91 -8.83 0.56
CA THR A 48 -5.34 -9.88 1.39
C THR A 48 -5.60 -9.52 2.85
N LEU A 49 -6.13 -10.47 3.61
CA LEU A 49 -6.31 -10.44 5.04
C LEU A 49 -5.37 -11.48 5.63
N GLU A 50 -4.47 -11.06 6.51
CA GLU A 50 -3.51 -11.95 7.17
C GLU A 50 -3.52 -11.69 8.67
N HIS A 51 -3.70 -12.75 9.45
CA HIS A 51 -3.59 -12.70 10.89
C HIS A 51 -2.11 -12.75 11.28
N GLN A 52 -1.56 -11.61 11.72
CA GLN A 52 -0.20 -11.57 12.26
C GLN A 52 -0.06 -12.38 13.55
N ILE A 53 -1.15 -12.48 14.33
CA ILE A 53 -1.22 -13.27 15.56
C ILE A 53 -2.61 -13.92 15.62
N GLY A 54 -2.62 -15.23 15.90
CA GLY A 54 -3.85 -16.03 16.01
C GLY A 54 -4.41 -16.46 14.65
N THR A 55 -5.62 -17.02 14.70
CA THR A 55 -6.35 -17.55 13.54
C THR A 55 -7.84 -17.30 13.73
N THR A 56 -8.63 -17.43 12.67
CA THR A 56 -10.09 -17.47 12.75
C THR A 56 -10.57 -18.87 12.42
N MET A 57 -11.33 -19.50 13.30
CA MET A 57 -11.98 -20.78 13.01
C MET A 57 -13.10 -20.58 11.97
N LEU A 58 -12.98 -21.24 10.81
CA LEU A 58 -13.99 -21.21 9.75
C LEU A 58 -15.05 -22.30 9.93
N PHE A 59 -14.59 -23.49 10.33
CA PHE A 59 -15.39 -24.66 10.68
C PHE A 59 -14.65 -25.42 11.79
N PRO A 60 -15.30 -26.33 12.53
CA PRO A 60 -14.64 -27.12 13.57
C PRO A 60 -13.37 -27.82 13.04
N GLY A 61 -12.22 -27.48 13.63
CA GLY A 61 -10.91 -28.01 13.24
C GLY A 61 -10.28 -27.40 11.99
N LEU A 62 -10.89 -26.37 11.38
CA LEU A 62 -10.33 -25.62 10.26
C LEU A 62 -10.10 -24.16 10.65
N GLU A 63 -8.84 -23.78 10.76
CA GLU A 63 -8.40 -22.45 11.15
C GLU A 63 -7.83 -21.69 9.96
N MET A 64 -8.20 -20.42 9.82
CA MET A 64 -7.73 -19.54 8.75
C MET A 64 -6.75 -18.52 9.31
N SER A 65 -5.56 -18.47 8.71
CA SER A 65 -4.54 -17.47 8.98
C SER A 65 -4.49 -16.40 7.89
N LYS A 66 -4.95 -16.72 6.67
CA LYS A 66 -4.95 -15.79 5.55
C LYS A 66 -6.12 -16.00 4.57
N ALA A 67 -6.66 -14.92 4.04
CA ALA A 67 -7.63 -14.93 2.97
C ALA A 67 -7.28 -13.84 1.94
N SER A 68 -7.44 -14.16 0.65
CA SER A 68 -7.19 -13.21 -0.43
C SER A 68 -8.36 -13.25 -1.41
N GLY A 69 -8.62 -12.16 -2.12
CA GLY A 69 -9.72 -12.17 -3.07
C GLY A 69 -9.76 -10.96 -3.97
N VAL A 70 -10.66 -11.01 -4.94
CA VAL A 70 -10.99 -9.89 -5.83
C VAL A 70 -12.49 -9.65 -5.73
N VAL A 71 -12.89 -8.39 -5.53
CA VAL A 71 -14.28 -7.97 -5.49
C VAL A 71 -14.51 -6.99 -6.63
N ASP A 72 -15.34 -7.35 -7.59
CA ASP A 72 -15.95 -6.44 -8.54
C ASP A 72 -17.24 -5.85 -7.95
N ILE A 73 -17.28 -4.54 -7.79
CA ILE A 73 -18.39 -3.83 -7.17
C ILE A 73 -19.40 -3.46 -8.26
N PRO A 74 -20.70 -3.82 -8.14
CA PRO A 74 -21.36 -4.29 -6.92
C PRO A 74 -21.54 -5.81 -6.79
N GLU A 75 -21.35 -6.60 -7.85
CA GLU A 75 -22.07 -7.88 -7.98
C GLU A 75 -21.21 -9.15 -8.07
N LYS A 76 -19.89 -9.07 -8.25
CA LYS A 76 -19.06 -10.29 -8.38
C LYS A 76 -17.92 -10.27 -7.39
N PHE A 77 -17.72 -11.38 -6.69
CA PHE A 77 -16.53 -11.57 -5.86
C PHE A 77 -15.95 -12.95 -6.11
N SER A 78 -14.63 -13.05 -6.03
CA SER A 78 -13.86 -14.29 -6.00
C SER A 78 -13.04 -14.28 -4.72
N LEU A 79 -13.17 -15.34 -3.94
CA LEU A 79 -12.52 -15.48 -2.64
C LEU A 79 -11.65 -16.72 -2.66
N LYS A 80 -10.37 -16.55 -2.33
CA LYS A 80 -9.43 -17.63 -2.06
C LYS A 80 -9.07 -17.62 -0.58
N VAL A 81 -9.35 -18.71 0.12
CA VAL A 81 -9.03 -18.82 1.55
C VAL A 81 -7.88 -19.80 1.75
N GLU A 82 -6.86 -19.37 2.49
CA GLU A 82 -5.72 -20.18 2.92
C GLU A 82 -5.94 -20.59 4.38
N ALA A 83 -6.25 -21.86 4.61
CA ALA A 83 -6.58 -22.39 5.94
C ALA A 83 -5.76 -23.65 6.28
N GLU A 84 -5.59 -23.91 7.56
CA GLU A 84 -4.92 -25.08 8.11
C GLU A 84 -5.93 -25.92 8.92
N LEU A 85 -5.94 -27.24 8.70
CA LEU A 85 -6.67 -28.17 9.54
C LEU A 85 -5.87 -28.46 10.81
N GLU A 86 -6.50 -28.42 11.98
CA GLU A 86 -5.81 -28.65 13.25
C GLU A 86 -5.25 -30.09 13.32
N PHE A 87 -6.02 -31.10 12.89
CA PHE A 87 -5.60 -32.50 12.86
C PHE A 87 -6.32 -33.32 11.75
N PRO A 88 -5.56 -33.98 10.84
CA PRO A 88 -4.13 -33.83 10.64
C PRO A 88 -3.78 -32.43 10.09
N ARG A 89 -2.62 -31.89 10.50
CA ARG A 89 -2.10 -30.62 9.96
C ARG A 89 -1.97 -30.69 8.45
N SER A 90 -2.87 -29.99 7.76
CA SER A 90 -2.92 -29.97 6.30
C SER A 90 -3.46 -28.64 5.83
N TYR A 91 -2.94 -28.20 4.68
CA TYR A 91 -3.32 -26.95 4.06
C TYR A 91 -4.55 -27.14 3.18
N VAL A 92 -5.53 -26.27 3.33
CA VAL A 92 -6.79 -26.28 2.58
C VAL A 92 -6.93 -24.96 1.82
N GLU A 93 -7.19 -25.06 0.52
CA GLU A 93 -7.55 -23.93 -0.34
C GLU A 93 -9.03 -24.04 -0.72
N ILE A 94 -9.79 -22.98 -0.46
CA ILE A 94 -11.22 -22.86 -0.82
C ILE A 94 -11.35 -21.77 -1.87
N ASN A 95 -12.01 -22.07 -3.00
CA ASN A 95 -12.26 -21.17 -4.14
C ASN A 95 -13.75 -20.96 -4.38
#